data_AF-A0A9D1M952-F1
#
_entry.id   AF-A0A9D1M952-F1
#
_cell.length_a   1.000
_cell.length_b   1.000
_cell.length_c   1.000
_cell.angle_alpha   90.00
_cell.angle_beta   90.00
_cell.angle_gamma   90.00
#
_symmetry.space_group_name_H-M   'P 1'
#
loop_
_entity.id
_entity.type
_entity.pdbx_description
1 polymer ?
#
loop_
_entity_poly.entity_id
_entity_poly.type
_entity_poly.pdbx_seq_one_letter_code
_entity_poly.pdbx_strand_id
1 'polypeptide(L)'
;MSKIKLTFLLALITLFSAQAQQYPKREFRGAWIQTVYQSQYQNMDKDEMQRYFTDILDKLKLYGINAVIFQIRPMADAFYKSDLEPWSKYFTGRQGQAPSPEWDPLEFMIEECHKRNMELHAWMNPFRVATGGTEPTDPNHIYYQHPEWFV
;
A
#
# COMPACT_ATOMS: atom_id res chain seq x y z
N MET A 1 38.65 -37.80 -23.55
CA MET A 1 38.81 -36.34 -23.47
C MET A 1 39.96 -36.04 -22.52
N SER A 2 40.95 -35.20 -22.86
CA SER A 2 42.04 -34.91 -21.92
C SER A 2 41.47 -34.16 -20.70
N LYS A 3 42.05 -34.39 -19.50
CA LYS A 3 41.59 -33.73 -18.26
C LYS A 3 41.50 -32.20 -18.43
N ILE A 4 42.42 -31.62 -19.19
CA ILE A 4 42.46 -30.20 -19.57
C ILE A 4 41.19 -29.76 -20.32
N LYS A 5 40.71 -30.54 -21.29
CA LYS A 5 39.49 -30.21 -22.05
C LYS A 5 38.23 -30.30 -21.18
N LEU A 6 38.21 -31.25 -20.23
CA LEU A 6 37.09 -31.38 -19.28
C LEU A 6 37.07 -30.23 -18.27
N THR A 7 38.22 -29.81 -17.75
CA THR A 7 38.34 -28.64 -16.87
C THR A 7 37.93 -27.35 -17.58
N PHE A 8 38.34 -27.16 -18.84
CA PHE A 8 37.91 -26.01 -19.64
C PHE A 8 36.41 -26.00 -19.90
N LEU A 9 35.81 -27.16 -20.19
CA LEU A 9 34.37 -27.28 -20.43
C LEU A 9 33.57 -26.99 -19.15
N LEU A 10 34.01 -27.51 -18.00
CA LEU A 10 33.39 -27.20 -16.70
C LEU A 10 33.50 -25.71 -16.34
N ALA A 11 34.66 -25.08 -16.59
CA ALA A 11 34.84 -23.64 -16.36
C ALA A 11 33.93 -22.79 -17.27
N LEU A 12 33.75 -23.19 -18.55
CA LEU A 12 32.82 -22.53 -19.46
C LEU A 12 31.37 -22.64 -18.97
N ILE A 13 30.95 -23.82 -18.49
CA ILE A 13 29.59 -24.04 -17.98
C ILE A 13 29.33 -23.20 -16.74
N THR A 14 30.30 -23.07 -15.82
CA THR A 14 30.15 -22.21 -14.64
C THR A 14 30.09 -20.72 -14.98
N LEU A 15 30.80 -20.27 -16.02
CA LEU A 15 30.76 -18.87 -16.48
C LEU A 15 29.42 -18.53 -17.15
N PHE A 16 28.84 -19.46 -17.92
CA PHE A 16 27.52 -19.27 -18.55
C PHE A 16 26.38 -19.25 -17.52
N SER A 17 26.44 -20.11 -16.49
CA SER A 17 25.42 -20.13 -15.43
C SER A 17 25.45 -18.87 -14.54
N ALA A 18 26.61 -18.23 -14.37
CA ALA A 18 26.74 -16.99 -13.59
C ALA A 18 26.07 -15.78 -14.27
N GLN A 19 25.94 -15.79 -15.60
CA GLN A 19 25.22 -14.75 -16.36
C GLN A 19 23.70 -14.98 -16.43
N ALA A 20 23.19 -16.15 -16.02
CA ALA A 20 21.78 -16.51 -16.15
C ALA A 20 20.88 -15.93 -15.05
N GLN A 21 21.44 -15.38 -13.96
CA GLN A 21 20.66 -14.69 -12.93
C GLN A 21 20.35 -13.26 -13.42
N GLN A 22 19.27 -13.09 -14.18
CA GLN A 22 18.75 -11.77 -14.53
C GLN A 22 18.20 -11.09 -13.27
N TYR A 23 19.01 -10.23 -12.65
CA TYR A 23 18.50 -9.28 -11.68
C TYR A 23 17.63 -8.25 -12.40
N PRO A 24 16.50 -7.82 -11.81
CA PRO A 24 15.69 -6.77 -12.42
C PRO A 24 16.55 -5.51 -12.60
N LYS A 25 16.39 -4.83 -13.75
CA LYS A 25 17.15 -3.61 -14.09
C LYS A 25 17.03 -2.52 -13.00
N ARG A 26 15.96 -2.56 -12.21
CA ARG A 26 15.76 -1.75 -11.02
C ARG A 26 15.35 -2.65 -9.86
N GLU A 27 16.02 -2.51 -8.74
CA GLU A 27 15.62 -3.12 -7.47
C GLU A 27 14.36 -2.43 -6.93
N PHE A 28 13.37 -3.20 -6.49
CA PHE A 28 12.19 -2.69 -5.78
C PHE A 28 12.52 -2.48 -4.30
N ARG A 29 12.40 -1.25 -3.82
CA ARG A 29 12.62 -0.87 -2.42
C ARG A 29 11.34 -0.22 -1.93
N GLY A 30 10.42 -1.07 -1.48
CA GLY A 30 9.10 -0.70 -1.02
C GLY A 30 9.04 -0.42 0.48
N ALA A 31 8.16 0.49 0.88
CA ALA A 31 7.75 0.68 2.27
C ALA A 31 6.22 0.66 2.39
N TRP A 32 5.71 -0.04 3.42
CA TRP A 32 4.29 -0.07 3.72
C TRP A 32 3.88 1.15 4.54
N ILE A 33 2.80 1.81 4.13
CA ILE A 33 2.10 2.82 4.94
C ILE A 33 0.70 2.26 5.21
N GLN A 34 0.52 1.77 6.43
CA GLN A 34 -0.72 1.18 6.90
C GLN A 34 -1.68 2.24 7.43
N THR A 35 -2.98 2.01 7.26
CA THR A 35 -4.05 2.90 7.72
C THR A 35 -4.91 2.26 8.82
N VAL A 36 -4.97 0.92 8.85
CA VAL A 36 -5.63 0.18 9.91
C VAL A 36 -4.96 0.47 11.27
N TYR A 37 -5.79 0.70 12.30
CA TYR A 37 -5.36 0.97 13.68
C TYR A 37 -4.47 2.20 13.86
N GLN A 38 -4.48 3.14 12.90
CA GLN A 38 -3.79 4.43 13.04
C GLN A 38 -4.75 5.49 13.58
N SER A 39 -5.00 5.46 14.90
CA SER A 39 -5.92 6.41 15.53
C SER A 39 -5.47 7.87 15.46
N GLN A 40 -4.17 8.13 15.21
CA GLN A 40 -3.66 9.49 15.08
C GLN A 40 -4.31 10.27 13.94
N TYR A 41 -4.74 9.60 12.87
CA TYR A 41 -5.35 10.24 11.71
C TYR A 41 -6.67 10.94 12.04
N GLN A 42 -7.39 10.42 13.03
CA GLN A 42 -8.67 10.98 13.49
C GLN A 42 -8.48 12.33 14.20
N ASN A 43 -7.26 12.63 14.64
CA ASN A 43 -6.91 13.86 15.35
C ASN A 43 -6.13 14.85 14.47
N MET A 44 -5.98 14.55 13.18
CA MET A 44 -5.29 15.42 12.23
C MET A 44 -6.31 16.10 11.32
N ASP A 45 -6.20 17.41 11.16
CA ASP A 45 -6.85 18.08 10.04
C ASP A 45 -6.18 17.71 8.70
N LYS A 46 -6.76 18.21 7.60
CA LYS A 46 -6.23 17.98 6.25
C LYS A 46 -4.76 18.37 6.14
N ASP A 47 -4.40 19.56 6.59
CA ASP A 47 -3.06 20.11 6.37
C ASP A 47 -2.03 19.41 7.27
N GLU A 48 -2.42 19.02 8.48
CA GLU A 48 -1.61 18.22 9.40
C GLU A 48 -1.31 16.84 8.81
N MET A 49 -2.32 16.17 8.25
CA MET A 49 -2.13 14.86 7.64
C MET A 49 -1.29 14.93 6.36
N GLN A 50 -1.50 15.95 5.53
CA GLN A 50 -0.69 16.18 4.34
C GLN A 50 0.78 16.43 4.71
N ARG A 51 1.06 17.25 5.73
CA ARG A 51 2.41 17.44 6.26
C ARG A 51 3.01 16.14 6.79
N TYR A 52 2.23 15.36 7.54
CA TYR A 52 2.66 14.09 8.10
C TYR A 52 3.08 13.10 7.00
N PHE A 53 2.25 12.93 5.96
CA PHE A 53 2.59 12.05 4.84
C PHE A 53 3.79 12.58 4.04
N THR A 54 3.87 13.89 3.79
CA THR A 54 5.00 14.51 3.10
C THR A 54 6.32 14.21 3.84
N ASP A 55 6.35 14.38 5.17
CA ASP A 55 7.53 14.10 6.00
C ASP A 55 7.92 12.60 5.98
N ILE A 56 6.94 11.69 6.00
CA ILE A 56 7.22 10.26 5.81
C ILE A 56 7.85 10.01 4.44
N LEU A 57 7.27 10.55 3.36
CA LEU A 57 7.75 10.33 2.01
C LEU A 57 9.17 10.90 1.80
N ASP A 58 9.47 12.06 2.38
CA ASP A 58 10.80 12.66 2.37
C ASP A 58 11.83 11.78 3.08
N LYS A 59 11.48 11.24 4.25
CA LYS A 59 12.34 10.30 4.99
C LYS A 59 12.57 9.00 4.22
N LEU A 60 11.50 8.41 3.65
CA LEU A 60 11.61 7.21 2.84
C LEU A 60 12.51 7.44 1.62
N LYS A 61 12.34 8.58 0.95
CA LYS A 61 13.20 8.98 -0.18
C LYS A 61 14.66 9.12 0.25
N LEU A 62 14.93 9.75 1.39
CA LEU A 62 16.26 9.88 1.96
C LEU A 62 16.92 8.52 2.22
N TYR A 63 16.14 7.53 2.65
CA TYR A 63 16.60 6.15 2.86
C TYR A 63 16.64 5.30 1.58
N GLY A 64 16.42 5.90 0.40
CA GLY A 64 16.55 5.24 -0.89
C GLY A 64 15.33 4.42 -1.33
N ILE A 65 14.22 4.46 -0.59
CA ILE A 65 12.95 3.83 -0.99
C ILE A 65 12.48 4.42 -2.33
N ASN A 66 11.95 3.57 -3.19
CA ASN A 66 11.46 3.94 -4.53
C ASN A 66 10.02 3.54 -4.79
N ALA A 67 9.36 2.88 -3.84
CA ALA A 67 7.94 2.54 -3.93
C ALA A 67 7.26 2.64 -2.55
N VAL A 68 6.03 3.09 -2.55
CA VAL A 68 5.17 3.14 -1.36
C VAL A 68 3.98 2.22 -1.58
N ILE A 69 3.70 1.37 -0.59
CA ILE A 69 2.57 0.45 -0.58
C ILE A 69 1.56 1.00 0.43
N PHE A 70 0.58 1.75 -0.07
CA PHE A 70 -0.36 2.51 0.77
C PHE A 70 -1.65 1.73 0.98
N GLN A 71 -2.06 1.53 2.24
CA GLN A 71 -3.27 0.79 2.57
C GLN A 71 -4.53 1.60 2.29
N ILE A 72 -5.13 1.42 1.11
CA ILE A 72 -6.33 2.16 0.70
C ILE A 72 -7.63 1.51 1.17
N ARG A 73 -7.59 0.21 1.48
CA ARG A 73 -8.76 -0.57 1.92
C ARG A 73 -8.44 -1.44 3.14
N PRO A 74 -8.49 -0.89 4.37
CA PRO A 74 -8.11 -1.64 5.57
C PRO A 74 -9.17 -2.65 6.05
N MET A 75 -10.46 -2.32 5.95
CA MET A 75 -11.58 -3.11 6.53
C MET A 75 -12.90 -2.85 5.78
N ALA A 76 -12.97 -3.24 4.50
CA ALA A 76 -14.15 -3.00 3.65
C ALA A 76 -14.64 -1.54 3.63
N ASP A 77 -13.67 -0.64 3.73
CA ASP A 77 -13.81 0.79 3.82
C ASP A 77 -12.65 1.46 3.07
N ALA A 78 -12.79 2.75 2.75
CA ALA A 78 -11.91 3.44 1.82
C ALA A 78 -11.12 4.59 2.47
N PHE A 79 -9.84 4.66 2.13
CA PHE A 79 -8.96 5.84 2.25
C PHE A 79 -8.85 6.56 0.90
N TYR A 80 -9.99 6.78 0.24
CA TYR A 80 -10.15 7.50 -1.01
C TYR A 80 -11.64 7.76 -1.22
N LYS A 81 -11.99 8.70 -2.09
CA LYS A 81 -13.39 8.94 -2.44
C LYS A 81 -13.90 7.77 -3.27
N SER A 82 -14.91 7.06 -2.77
CA SER A 82 -15.47 5.87 -3.40
C SER A 82 -16.99 5.93 -3.45
N ASP A 83 -17.57 5.51 -4.57
CA ASP A 83 -19.01 5.29 -4.71
C ASP A 83 -19.42 3.87 -4.29
N LEU A 84 -18.45 3.00 -4.00
CA LEU A 84 -18.68 1.57 -3.70
C LEU A 84 -18.50 1.23 -2.23
N GLU A 85 -17.52 1.85 -1.57
CA GLU A 85 -17.18 1.56 -0.18
C GLU A 85 -17.22 2.82 0.68
N PRO A 86 -17.67 2.72 1.94
CA PRO A 86 -17.77 3.86 2.82
C PRO A 86 -16.38 4.36 3.24
N TRP A 87 -16.29 5.64 3.58
CA TRP A 87 -15.08 6.20 4.20
C TRP A 87 -14.65 5.41 5.43
N SER A 88 -13.34 5.22 5.58
CA SER A 88 -12.80 4.43 6.68
C SER A 88 -12.98 5.09 8.04
N LYS A 89 -13.39 4.29 9.03
CA LYS A 89 -13.39 4.72 10.44
C LYS A 89 -12.00 5.08 10.97
N TYR A 90 -10.94 4.53 10.36
CA TYR A 90 -9.57 4.88 10.75
C TYR A 90 -9.15 6.25 10.22
N PHE A 91 -9.91 6.83 9.27
CA PHE A 91 -9.65 8.17 8.76
C PHE A 91 -10.31 9.23 9.65
N THR A 92 -11.63 9.14 9.85
CA THR A 92 -12.42 10.20 10.51
C THR A 92 -12.98 9.82 11.89
N GLY A 93 -12.74 8.58 12.34
CA GLY A 93 -13.31 8.05 13.59
C GLY A 93 -14.67 7.37 13.41
N ARG A 94 -15.35 7.62 12.29
CA ARG A 94 -16.67 7.05 11.99
C ARG A 94 -16.73 6.53 10.56
N GLN A 95 -17.14 5.27 10.39
CA GLN A 95 -17.30 4.68 9.07
C GLN A 95 -18.38 5.44 8.28
N GLY A 96 -18.13 5.68 6.99
CA GLY A 96 -19.02 6.44 6.11
C GLY A 96 -18.90 7.96 6.21
N GLN A 97 -18.20 8.48 7.23
CA GLN A 97 -18.03 9.92 7.39
C GLN A 97 -16.86 10.43 6.54
N ALA A 98 -17.16 11.29 5.56
CA ALA A 98 -16.17 12.00 4.77
C ALA A 98 -15.35 12.99 5.63
N PRO A 99 -14.09 13.26 5.28
CA PRO A 99 -13.30 14.31 5.92
C PRO A 99 -13.91 15.69 5.66
N SER A 100 -13.68 16.65 6.57
CA SER A 100 -14.14 18.03 6.45
C SER A 100 -12.97 19.00 6.74
N PRO A 101 -12.55 19.85 5.77
CA PRO A 101 -13.03 19.92 4.39
C PRO A 101 -12.76 18.62 3.62
N GLU A 102 -13.55 18.35 2.57
CA GLU A 102 -13.39 17.13 1.77
C GLU A 102 -12.05 17.16 1.00
N TRP A 103 -11.33 16.04 1.01
CA TRP A 103 -10.14 15.80 0.21
C TRP A 103 -9.90 14.29 0.07
N ASP A 104 -9.21 13.88 -1.00
CA ASP A 104 -8.88 12.49 -1.26
C ASP A 104 -7.42 12.18 -0.85
N PRO A 105 -7.19 11.36 0.19
CA PRO A 105 -5.84 11.02 0.63
C PRO A 105 -5.08 10.13 -0.35
N LEU A 106 -5.75 9.30 -1.16
CA LEU A 106 -5.08 8.50 -2.19
C LEU A 106 -4.60 9.39 -3.33
N GLU A 107 -5.43 10.33 -3.79
CA GLU A 107 -5.03 11.31 -4.81
C GLU A 107 -3.77 12.08 -4.36
N PHE A 108 -3.79 12.60 -3.13
CA PHE A 108 -2.64 13.28 -2.54
C PHE A 108 -1.39 12.40 -2.47
N MET A 109 -1.52 11.15 -2.00
CA MET A 109 -0.40 10.22 -1.90
C MET A 109 0.18 9.86 -3.27
N ILE A 110 -0.64 9.72 -4.31
CA ILE A 110 -0.19 9.47 -5.69
C ILE A 110 0.67 10.65 -6.16
N GLU A 111 0.16 11.87 -6.03
CA GLU A 111 0.86 13.08 -6.44
C GLU A 111 2.20 13.25 -5.71
N GLU A 112 2.22 13.12 -4.38
CA GLU A 112 3.42 13.32 -3.57
C GLU A 112 4.48 12.24 -3.78
N CYS A 113 4.08 10.99 -4.03
CA CYS A 113 4.99 9.92 -4.44
C CYS A 113 5.63 10.23 -5.80
N HIS A 114 4.82 10.62 -6.79
CA HIS A 114 5.32 10.92 -8.13
C HIS A 114 6.26 12.14 -8.15
N LYS A 115 5.99 13.18 -7.34
CA LYS A 115 6.92 14.33 -7.15
C LYS A 115 8.31 13.89 -6.69
N ARG A 116 8.41 12.77 -5.97
CA ARG A 116 9.66 12.19 -5.46
C ARG A 116 10.23 11.07 -6.34
N ASN A 117 9.63 10.83 -7.52
CA ASN A 117 9.96 9.69 -8.38
C ASN A 117 9.89 8.36 -7.61
N MET A 118 8.81 8.19 -6.83
CA MET A 118 8.45 6.96 -6.14
C MET A 118 7.17 6.40 -6.77
N GLU A 119 7.10 5.08 -6.94
CA GLU A 119 5.86 4.41 -7.32
C GLU A 119 4.87 4.40 -6.16
N LEU A 120 3.56 4.42 -6.43
CA LEU A 120 2.54 4.11 -5.45
C LEU A 120 1.81 2.82 -5.83
N HIS A 121 1.75 1.89 -4.90
CA HIS A 121 1.03 0.62 -5.01
C HIS A 121 -0.13 0.63 -4.03
N ALA A 122 -1.35 0.50 -4.53
CA ALA A 122 -2.56 0.46 -3.72
C ALA A 122 -2.69 -0.90 -3.01
N TRP A 123 -2.58 -0.92 -1.69
CA TRP A 123 -2.77 -2.11 -0.88
C TRP A 123 -4.21 -2.21 -0.37
N MET A 124 -4.86 -3.32 -0.72
CA MET A 124 -6.21 -3.66 -0.29
C MET A 124 -6.19 -4.92 0.56
N ASN A 125 -6.88 -4.91 1.70
CA ASN A 125 -7.31 -6.15 2.33
C ASN A 125 -8.60 -6.59 1.65
N PRO A 126 -8.70 -7.78 1.03
CA PRO A 126 -9.87 -8.13 0.21
C PRO A 126 -11.11 -8.51 1.03
N PHE A 127 -10.97 -9.32 2.07
CA PHE A 127 -12.10 -10.01 2.70
C PHE A 127 -12.45 -9.49 4.10
N ARG A 128 -11.58 -8.71 4.74
CA ARG A 128 -11.83 -8.21 6.09
C ARG A 128 -12.95 -7.17 6.09
N VAL A 129 -13.99 -7.42 6.90
CA VAL A 129 -15.12 -6.53 7.16
C VAL A 129 -15.17 -6.03 8.61
N ALA A 130 -14.61 -6.81 9.55
CA ALA A 130 -14.78 -6.62 10.97
C ALA A 130 -13.57 -7.13 11.75
N THR A 131 -13.45 -6.72 13.01
CA THR A 131 -12.48 -7.28 13.98
C THR A 131 -13.18 -7.65 15.27
N GLY A 132 -13.26 -8.94 15.58
CA GLY A 132 -13.73 -9.44 16.88
C GLY A 132 -15.20 -9.08 17.19
N GLY A 133 -16.15 -9.67 16.48
CA GLY A 133 -17.59 -9.53 16.75
C GLY A 133 -18.18 -8.12 16.56
N THR A 134 -17.40 -7.17 16.05
CA THR A 134 -17.86 -5.81 15.76
C THR A 134 -18.33 -5.70 14.32
N GLU A 135 -19.62 -5.45 14.12
CA GLU A 135 -20.18 -5.24 12.77
C GLU A 135 -19.81 -3.85 12.21
N PRO A 136 -19.85 -3.67 10.88
CA PRO A 136 -19.74 -2.35 10.25
C PRO A 136 -20.81 -1.37 10.74
N THR A 137 -20.50 -0.08 10.81
CA THR A 137 -21.42 0.92 11.36
C THR A 137 -22.14 1.76 10.30
N ASP A 138 -21.68 1.72 9.05
CA ASP A 138 -22.39 2.37 7.95
C ASP A 138 -23.54 1.46 7.45
N PRO A 139 -24.80 1.93 7.44
CA PRO A 139 -25.93 1.13 6.94
C PRO A 139 -25.83 0.78 5.45
N ASN A 140 -25.07 1.55 4.66
CA ASN A 140 -24.81 1.26 3.25
C ASN A 140 -23.57 0.36 3.06
N HIS A 141 -22.97 -0.19 4.12
CA HIS A 141 -21.82 -1.06 3.99
C HIS A 141 -22.16 -2.35 3.20
N ILE A 142 -21.22 -2.86 2.40
CA ILE A 142 -21.39 -4.07 1.57
C ILE A 142 -21.86 -5.30 2.36
N TYR A 143 -21.54 -5.36 3.65
CA TYR A 143 -21.98 -6.37 4.61
C TYR A 143 -23.52 -6.42 4.74
N TYR A 144 -24.18 -5.26 4.75
CA TYR A 144 -25.63 -5.17 4.83
C TYR A 144 -26.31 -5.25 3.47
N GLN A 145 -25.64 -4.80 2.41
CA GLN A 145 -26.16 -4.89 1.05
C GLN A 145 -26.14 -6.32 0.50
N HIS A 146 -25.07 -7.06 0.82
CA HIS A 146 -24.82 -8.42 0.35
C HIS A 146 -24.46 -9.35 1.51
N PRO A 147 -25.39 -9.59 2.46
CA PRO A 147 -25.13 -10.46 3.60
C PRO A 147 -24.76 -11.89 3.16
N GLU A 148 -25.19 -12.32 1.96
CA GLU A 148 -24.88 -13.62 1.38
C GLU A 148 -23.42 -13.83 0.98
N TRP A 149 -22.61 -12.77 0.94
CA TRP A 149 -21.16 -12.87 0.65
C TRP A 149 -20.32 -13.20 1.89
N PHE A 150 -20.92 -13.14 3.09
CA PHE A 150 -20.22 -13.26 4.37
C PHE A 150 -20.70 -14.51 5.12
N VAL A 151 -19.76 -15.17 5.82
CA VAL A 151 -19.98 -16.40 6.60
C VAL A 151 -19.73 -16.19 8.08
#